data_AF-A0A3D0Z544-F1
#
_entry.id   AF-A0A3D0Z544-F1
#
_cell.length_a   1.000
_cell.length_b   1.000
_cell.length_c   1.000
_cell.angle_alpha   90.00
_cell.angle_beta   90.00
_cell.angle_gamma   90.00
#
_symmetry.space_group_name_H-M   'P 1'
#
loop_
_entity.id
_entity.type
_entity.pdbx_description
1 polymer ?
#
loop_
_entity_poly.entity_id
_entity_poly.type
_entity_poly.pdbx_seq_one_letter_code
_entity_poly.pdbx_strand_id
1 'polypeptide(L)'
;EDECVRFAAGELEKMGIIESADVLDSHREKIKKAYPAYFDTYSQMGELTDYLNTFGNLYCVGRNGQHHYNNMDHSMLTAIRAAGCILNGGKDKNAIWNINTEKEYHEEKDGQGR
;
A
#
# COMPACT_ATOMS: atom_id res chain seq x y z
N GLU A 1 -1.60 25.04 8.01
CA GLU A 1 -2.52 23.93 8.34
C GLU A 1 -3.94 24.37 8.07
N ASP A 2 -4.32 25.51 8.65
CA ASP A 2 -5.58 26.23 8.46
C ASP A 2 -5.97 26.46 7.00
N GLU A 3 -5.00 26.72 6.12
CA GLU A 3 -5.26 26.84 4.67
C GLU A 3 -5.81 25.54 4.07
N CYS A 4 -5.25 24.39 4.43
CA CYS A 4 -5.71 23.08 3.95
C CYS A 4 -7.09 22.74 4.51
N VAL A 5 -7.34 23.09 5.78
CA VAL A 5 -8.64 22.88 6.44
C VAL A 5 -9.72 23.75 5.79
N ARG A 6 -9.47 25.05 5.61
CA ARG A 6 -10.39 25.96 4.92
C ARG A 6 -10.66 25.53 3.47
N PHE A 7 -9.62 25.07 2.77
CA PHE A 7 -9.78 24.53 1.43
C PHE A 7 -10.70 23.29 1.43
N ALA A 8 -10.42 22.31 2.29
CA ALA A 8 -11.23 21.10 2.38
C ALA A 8 -12.69 21.38 2.79
N ALA A 9 -12.93 22.23 3.79
CA ALA A 9 -14.27 22.62 4.21
C ALA A 9 -15.05 23.32 3.07
N GLY A 10 -14.41 24.27 2.38
CA GLY A 10 -15.02 24.95 1.23
C GLY A 10 -15.32 24.02 0.07
N GLU A 11 -14.51 22.98 -0.19
CA GLU A 11 -14.81 21.97 -1.21
C GLU A 11 -15.99 21.07 -0.79
N LEU A 12 -16.08 20.68 0.48
CA LEU A 12 -17.21 19.91 1.02
C LEU A 12 -18.53 20.69 0.93
N GLU A 13 -18.49 22.01 1.17
CA GLU A 13 -19.63 22.91 1.03
C GLU A 13 -20.07 23.07 -0.44
N LYS A 14 -19.12 23.24 -1.36
CA LYS A 14 -19.42 23.27 -2.81
C LYS A 14 -20.05 21.97 -3.30
N MET A 15 -19.66 20.84 -2.73
CA MET A 15 -20.25 19.52 -3.03
C MET A 15 -21.60 19.30 -2.33
N GLY A 16 -22.04 20.21 -1.45
CA GLY A 16 -23.32 20.11 -0.73
C GLY A 16 -23.32 19.08 0.40
N ILE A 17 -22.16 18.78 0.99
CA ILE A 17 -22.02 17.76 2.04
C ILE A 17 -22.21 18.36 3.43
N ILE A 18 -21.67 19.54 3.69
CA ILE A 18 -21.76 20.29 4.96
C ILE A 18 -21.89 21.79 4.67
N GLU A 19 -22.32 22.57 5.66
CA GLU A 19 -22.06 24.03 5.67
C GLU A 19 -20.69 24.27 6.34
N SER A 20 -19.84 25.13 5.76
CA SER A 20 -18.50 25.37 6.33
C SER A 20 -18.56 25.93 7.75
N ALA A 21 -19.67 26.58 8.11
CA ALA A 21 -19.93 27.13 9.43
C ALA A 21 -20.16 26.06 10.52
N ASP A 22 -20.52 24.83 10.14
CA ASP A 22 -20.81 23.73 11.08
C ASP A 22 -19.56 22.93 11.49
N VAL A 23 -18.38 23.27 10.96
CA VAL A 23 -17.12 22.61 11.31
C VAL A 23 -16.68 23.02 12.73
N LEU A 24 -16.77 22.09 13.68
CA LEU A 24 -16.38 22.30 15.07
C LEU A 24 -14.90 22.03 15.36
N ASP A 25 -14.30 21.09 14.62
CA ASP A 25 -12.92 20.67 14.81
C ASP A 25 -12.34 20.11 13.51
N SER A 26 -11.01 20.04 13.42
CA SER A 26 -10.30 19.48 12.28
C SER A 26 -9.03 18.76 12.73
N HIS A 27 -8.77 17.61 12.11
CA HIS A 27 -7.53 16.86 12.33
C HIS A 27 -6.87 16.56 10.99
N ARG A 28 -5.54 16.62 10.94
CA ARG A 28 -4.79 16.35 9.72
C ARG A 28 -3.56 15.52 10.00
N GLU A 29 -3.47 14.40 9.30
CA GLU A 29 -2.30 13.54 9.30
C GLU A 29 -1.60 13.57 7.93
N LYS A 30 -0.27 13.69 7.95
CA LYS A 30 0.57 13.56 6.77
C LYS A 30 1.32 12.25 6.82
N ILE A 31 0.94 11.31 5.97
CA ILE A 31 1.59 10.01 5.89
C ILE A 31 2.54 9.98 4.69
N LYS A 32 3.86 10.00 4.95
CA LYS A 32 4.90 10.10 3.90
C LYS A 32 4.90 8.92 2.92
N LYS A 33 4.53 7.72 3.38
CA LYS A 33 4.53 6.46 2.60
C LYS A 33 3.15 5.80 2.64
N ALA A 34 2.10 6.56 2.30
CA ALA A 34 0.73 6.05 2.36
C ALA A 34 0.44 4.99 1.29
N TYR A 35 0.98 5.20 0.09
CA TYR A 35 0.71 4.40 -1.09
C TYR A 35 2.01 4.02 -1.79
N PRO A 36 2.24 2.72 -2.05
CA PRO A 36 3.18 2.26 -3.04
C PRO A 36 2.76 2.83 -4.38
N ALA A 37 3.68 3.48 -5.06
CA ALA A 37 3.43 4.00 -6.39
C ALA A 37 4.30 3.22 -7.38
N TYR A 38 3.67 2.76 -8.45
CA TYR A 38 4.25 1.88 -9.45
C TYR A 38 4.69 2.69 -10.67
N PHE A 39 5.78 3.43 -10.50
CA PHE A 39 6.37 4.24 -11.56
C PHE A 39 7.90 4.16 -11.50
N ASP A 40 8.57 4.79 -12.47
CA ASP A 40 10.03 4.81 -12.62
C ASP A 40 10.65 3.41 -12.63
N THR A 41 11.41 3.04 -11.59
CA THR A 41 12.17 1.81 -11.49
C THR A 41 11.37 0.62 -10.97
N TYR A 42 10.05 0.74 -10.86
CA TYR A 42 9.20 -0.35 -10.36
C TYR A 42 9.33 -1.65 -11.19
N SER A 43 9.65 -1.55 -12.48
CA SER A 43 9.92 -2.72 -13.32
C SER A 43 11.11 -3.58 -12.85
N GLN A 44 11.99 -3.03 -12.00
CA GLN A 44 13.14 -3.74 -11.42
C GLN A 44 12.83 -4.33 -10.03
N MET A 45 11.58 -4.31 -9.57
CA MET A 45 11.20 -4.84 -8.24
C MET A 45 11.53 -6.33 -8.07
N GLY A 46 11.54 -7.11 -9.16
CA GLY A 46 11.99 -8.49 -9.16
C GLY A 46 13.45 -8.63 -8.71
N GLU A 47 14.35 -7.82 -9.26
CA GLU A 47 15.78 -7.83 -8.89
C GLU A 47 16.00 -7.48 -7.42
N LEU A 48 15.27 -6.48 -6.91
CA LEU A 48 15.29 -6.13 -5.49
C LEU A 48 14.79 -7.30 -4.63
N THR A 49 13.69 -7.94 -5.03
CA THR A 49 13.11 -9.07 -4.31
C THR A 49 14.08 -10.24 -4.24
N ASP A 50 14.72 -10.58 -5.36
CA ASP A 50 15.73 -11.63 -5.44
C ASP A 50 16.94 -11.34 -4.55
N TYR A 51 17.43 -10.10 -4.59
CA TYR A 51 18.51 -9.65 -3.70
C TYR A 51 18.12 -9.79 -2.22
N LEU A 52 16.93 -9.32 -1.83
CA LEU A 52 16.45 -9.42 -0.45
C LEU A 52 16.23 -10.88 -0.01
N ASN A 53 15.87 -11.77 -0.94
CA ASN A 53 15.66 -13.19 -0.65
C ASN A 53 16.97 -13.93 -0.29
N THR A 54 18.15 -13.38 -0.65
CA THR A 54 19.46 -13.93 -0.24
C THR A 54 19.66 -13.91 1.28
N PHE A 55 18.96 -13.03 2.00
CA PHE A 55 18.99 -12.98 3.46
C PHE A 55 18.01 -14.01 4.04
N GLY A 56 18.55 -15.02 4.76
CA GLY A 56 17.75 -16.09 5.35
C GLY A 56 16.87 -15.68 6.53
N ASN A 57 17.12 -14.51 7.12
CA ASN A 57 16.47 -14.00 8.33
C ASN A 57 15.74 -12.66 8.12
N LEU A 58 15.54 -12.24 6.87
CA LEU A 58 14.81 -11.01 6.52
C LEU A 58 13.46 -11.37 5.89
N TYR A 59 12.36 -10.82 6.39
CA TYR A 59 11.02 -11.07 5.87
C TYR A 59 10.31 -9.74 5.60
N CYS A 60 10.05 -9.47 4.33
CA CYS A 60 9.31 -8.29 3.88
C CYS A 60 7.81 -8.56 3.99
N VAL A 61 7.10 -7.74 4.77
CA VAL A 61 5.67 -7.91 5.05
C VAL A 61 4.93 -6.58 4.94
N GLY A 62 3.63 -6.66 4.65
CA GLY A 62 2.73 -5.52 4.56
C GLY A 62 2.98 -4.62 3.36
N ARG A 63 2.13 -3.59 3.24
CA ARG A 63 2.08 -2.65 2.11
C ARG A 63 3.45 -2.10 1.69
N ASN A 64 4.17 -1.43 2.59
CA ASN A 64 5.46 -0.81 2.26
C ASN A 64 6.66 -1.75 2.39
N GLY A 65 6.54 -2.85 3.13
CA GLY A 65 7.61 -3.83 3.22
C GLY A 65 7.76 -4.62 1.93
N GLN A 66 6.64 -4.87 1.23
CA GLN A 66 6.62 -5.52 -0.08
C GLN A 66 6.48 -4.53 -1.24
N HIS A 67 6.16 -3.27 -0.95
CA HIS A 67 5.77 -2.26 -1.94
C HIS A 67 4.60 -2.71 -2.83
N HIS A 68 3.63 -3.43 -2.24
CA HIS A 68 2.39 -3.86 -2.88
C HIS A 68 1.20 -3.04 -2.36
N TYR A 69 0.25 -2.70 -3.23
CA TYR A 69 -1.00 -2.04 -2.89
C TYR A 69 -1.93 -2.99 -2.09
N ASN A 70 -1.56 -3.22 -0.84
CA ASN A 70 -2.25 -4.13 0.06
C ASN A 70 -3.28 -3.40 0.89
N ASN A 71 -4.44 -4.02 1.07
CA ASN A 71 -5.38 -3.71 2.13
C ASN A 71 -4.89 -4.32 3.46
N MET A 72 -5.62 -4.04 4.54
CA MET A 72 -5.23 -4.44 5.90
C MET A 72 -5.19 -5.96 6.05
N ASP A 73 -6.18 -6.67 5.52
CA ASP A 73 -6.28 -8.13 5.52
C ASP A 73 -5.10 -8.79 4.81
N HIS A 74 -4.74 -8.31 3.62
CA HIS A 74 -3.54 -8.78 2.90
C HIS A 74 -2.27 -8.50 3.70
N SER A 75 -2.14 -7.29 4.27
CA SER A 75 -0.97 -6.92 5.07
C SER A 75 -0.83 -7.81 6.31
N MET A 76 -1.93 -8.10 7.02
CA MET A 76 -1.92 -9.04 8.14
C MET A 76 -1.57 -10.46 7.69
N LEU A 77 -2.12 -10.92 6.57
CA LEU A 77 -1.83 -12.26 6.05
C LEU A 77 -0.34 -12.46 5.74
N THR A 78 0.34 -11.42 5.24
CA THR A 78 1.79 -11.49 4.98
C THR A 78 2.59 -11.72 6.26
N ALA A 79 2.19 -11.06 7.37
CA ALA A 79 2.81 -11.26 8.67
C ALA A 79 2.53 -12.67 9.23
N ILE A 80 1.30 -13.19 9.06
CA ILE A 80 0.93 -14.56 9.48
C ILE A 80 1.77 -15.60 8.72
N ARG A 81 1.95 -15.43 7.40
CA ARG A 81 2.78 -16.34 6.59
C ARG A 81 4.26 -16.23 6.96
N ALA A 82 4.76 -15.03 7.23
CA ALA A 82 6.13 -14.83 7.70
C ALA A 82 6.39 -15.53 9.04
N ALA A 83 5.50 -15.34 10.02
CA ALA A 83 5.59 -16.03 11.31
C ALA A 83 5.56 -17.56 11.14
N GLY A 84 4.66 -18.07 10.30
CA GLY A 84 4.59 -19.50 9.98
C GLY A 84 5.86 -20.02 9.30
N CYS A 85 6.48 -19.26 8.40
CA CYS A 85 7.75 -19.63 7.77
C CYS A 85 8.87 -19.73 8.81
N ILE A 86 8.99 -18.72 9.68
CA ILE A 86 9.99 -18.67 10.75
C ILE A 86 9.84 -19.85 11.72
N LEU A 87 8.62 -20.13 12.20
CA LEU A 87 8.37 -21.22 13.15
C LEU A 87 8.72 -22.60 12.59
N ASN A 88 8.60 -22.79 11.28
CA ASN A 88 8.94 -24.04 10.62
C ASN A 88 10.41 -24.11 10.16
N GLY A 89 11.24 -23.13 10.52
CA GLY A 89 12.64 -23.04 10.06
C GLY A 89 12.77 -22.81 8.55
N GLY A 90 11.69 -22.40 7.89
CA GLY A 90 11.66 -22.12 6.46
C GLY A 90 12.45 -20.86 6.12
N LYS A 91 12.97 -20.81 4.90
CA LYS A 91 13.62 -19.62 4.32
C LYS A 91 12.99 -19.19 3.00
N ASP A 92 12.07 -20.00 2.48
CA ASP A 92 11.30 -19.70 1.29
C ASP A 92 10.23 -18.66 1.61
N LYS A 93 10.28 -17.54 0.88
CA LYS A 93 9.43 -16.37 1.09
C LYS A 93 8.39 -16.22 -0.02
N ASN A 94 8.30 -17.17 -0.97
CA ASN A 94 7.35 -17.11 -2.09
C ASN A 94 5.90 -16.96 -1.63
N ALA A 95 5.51 -17.71 -0.61
CA ALA A 95 4.14 -17.62 -0.04
C ALA A 95 3.83 -16.27 0.63
N ILE A 96 4.85 -15.46 0.92
CA ILE A 96 4.70 -14.12 1.50
C ILE A 96 4.62 -13.10 0.37
N TRP A 97 5.56 -13.15 -0.59
CA TRP A 97 5.61 -12.26 -1.75
C TRP A 97 4.37 -12.35 -2.64
N ASN A 98 3.79 -13.55 -2.82
CA ASN A 98 2.66 -13.77 -3.72
C ASN A 98 1.29 -13.50 -3.09
N ILE A 99 1.22 -12.84 -1.93
CA ILE A 99 -0.05 -12.39 -1.39
C ILE A 99 -0.51 -11.18 -2.20
N ASN A 100 -1.77 -11.21 -2.67
CA ASN A 100 -2.45 -10.16 -3.42
C ASN A 100 -2.03 -9.97 -4.90
N THR A 101 -1.07 -10.76 -5.42
CA THR A 101 -0.62 -10.65 -6.82
C THR A 101 -1.61 -11.23 -7.84
N GLU A 102 -2.55 -12.08 -7.43
CA GLU A 102 -3.56 -12.66 -8.35
C GLU A 102 -4.65 -11.66 -8.76
N LYS A 103 -4.88 -10.57 -8.01
CA LYS A 103 -5.91 -9.57 -8.32
C LYS A 103 -5.42 -8.44 -9.24
N GLU A 104 -4.10 -8.21 -9.34
CA GLU A 104 -3.52 -7.20 -10.23
C GLU A 104 -3.61 -7.60 -11.72
N TYR A 105 -3.84 -8.87 -12.05
CA TYR A 105 -4.02 -9.32 -13.45
C TYR A 105 -5.34 -8.87 -14.10
N HIS A 106 -6.27 -8.29 -13.33
CA HIS A 106 -7.51 -7.71 -13.88
C HIS A 106 -7.40 -6.21 -14.18
N GLU A 107 -6.24 -5.59 -13.95
CA GLU A 107 -5.94 -4.20 -14.35
C GLU A 107 -4.90 -4.14 -15.48
N GLU A 108 -4.79 -5.17 -16.33
CA GLU A 108 -4.14 -4.99 -17.64
C GLU A 108 -4.96 -4.02 -18.49
N LYS A 109 -4.34 -2.90 -18.85
CA LYS A 109 -4.88 -1.89 -19.76
C LYS A 109 -5.26 -2.55 -21.08
N ASP A 110 -6.55 -2.63 -21.37
CA ASP A 110 -7.04 -2.61 -22.75
C ASP A 110 -6.62 -1.26 -23.36
N GLY A 111 -5.43 -1.25 -23.96
CA GLY A 111 -4.89 -0.14 -24.72
C GLY A 111 -5.64 0.01 -26.03
N GLN A 112 -6.91 0.41 -25.98
CA GLN A 112 -7.59 1.09 -27.08
C GLN A 112 -8.54 2.15 -26.50
N GLY A 113 -8.19 3.42 -26.72
CA GLY A 113 -9.16 4.52 -26.64
C GLY A 113 -8.76 5.70 -25.76
N ARG A 114 -7.87 6.55 -26.26
CA ARG A 114 -8.19 7.92 -26.71
C ARG A 114 -6.95 8.59 -27.29
#